data_AF-A0A6H1ZUH8-F1
#
_entry.id   AF-A0A6H1ZUH8-F1
#
_cell.length_a   1.000
_cell.length_b   1.000
_cell.length_c   1.000
_cell.angle_alpha   90.00
_cell.angle_beta   90.00
_cell.angle_gamma   90.00
#
_symmetry.space_group_name_H-M   'P 1'
#
loop_
_entity.id
_entity.type
_entity.pdbx_description
1 polymer ?
#
loop_
_entity_poly.entity_id
_entity_poly.type
_entity_poly.pdbx_seq_one_letter_code
_entity_poly.pdbx_strand_id
1 'polypeptide(L)' 'MTPEGLIQLAEQCITIKDLAKISGHTEEMLRYYCRQGKFKYEKIEGVYYIYKSSIAQLIKDFAEKQL' A
#
# COMPACT_ATOMS: atom_id res chain seq x y z
N MET A 1 12.64 11.30 -11.80
CA MET A 1 11.63 10.30 -12.23
C MET A 1 11.06 10.79 -13.54
N THR A 2 11.01 9.96 -14.59
CA THR A 2 10.43 10.41 -15.88
C THR A 2 8.90 10.35 -15.81
N PRO A 3 8.18 11.07 -16.69
CA PRO A 3 6.72 10.98 -16.78
C PRO A 3 6.22 9.53 -16.92
N GLU A 4 6.90 8.71 -17.72
CA GLU A 4 6.57 7.29 -17.91
C GLU A 4 6.69 6.49 -16.61
N GLY A 5 7.72 6.78 -15.81
CA GLY A 5 7.90 6.15 -14.50
C GLY A 5 6.80 6.50 -13.50
N LEU A 6 6.26 7.73 -13.56
CA LEU A 6 5.14 8.16 -12.71
C LEU A 6 3.82 7.49 -13.12
N ILE A 7 3.57 7.37 -14.42
CA ILE A 7 2.39 6.66 -14.96
C ILE A 7 2.44 5.19 -14.52
N GLN A 8 3.58 4.55 -14.71
CA GLN A 8 3.76 3.14 -14.35
C GLN A 8 3.61 2.91 -12.84
N LEU A 9 4.07 3.86 -12.01
CA LEU A 9 3.86 3.82 -10.56
C LEU A 9 2.37 3.92 -10.22
N ALA A 10 1.62 4.84 -10.85
CA ALA A 10 0.19 5.02 -10.61
C ALA A 10 -0.63 3.77 -10.98
N GLU A 11 -0.25 3.05 -12.02
CA GLU A 11 -0.91 1.80 -12.41
C GLU A 11 -0.67 0.67 -11.38
N GLN A 12 0.53 0.59 -10.83
CA GLN A 12 0.97 -0.51 -9.99
C GLN A 12 0.77 -0.27 -8.49
N CYS A 13 0.55 0.96 -8.06
CA CYS A 13 0.42 1.33 -6.66
C CYS A 13 -0.98 1.79 -6.29
N ILE A 14 -1.24 1.80 -4.99
CA ILE A 14 -2.37 2.48 -4.37
C ILE A 14 -1.83 3.42 -3.30
N THR A 15 -2.49 4.55 -3.08
CA THR A 15 -2.09 5.44 -1.99
C THR A 15 -2.44 4.79 -0.65
N ILE A 16 -1.68 5.11 0.40
CA ILE A 16 -1.98 4.63 1.75
C ILE A 16 -3.37 5.06 2.24
N LYS A 17 -3.84 6.24 1.79
CA LYS A 17 -5.15 6.78 2.11
C LYS A 17 -6.27 5.95 1.48
N ASP A 18 -6.09 5.53 0.23
CA ASP A 18 -7.07 4.66 -0.43
C ASP A 18 -7.01 3.23 0.10
N LEU A 19 -5.81 2.73 0.42
CA LEU A 19 -5.66 1.43 1.09
C LEU A 19 -6.39 1.40 2.42
N ALA A 20 -6.28 2.46 3.24
CA ALA A 20 -6.98 2.57 4.52
C ALA A 20 -8.50 2.44 4.38
N LYS A 21 -9.09 3.03 3.33
CA LYS A 21 -10.54 2.96 3.07
C LYS A 21 -11.01 1.54 2.76
N ILE A 22 -10.20 0.75 2.05
CA ILE A 22 -10.59 -0.59 1.59
C ILE A 22 -10.15 -1.71 2.53
N SER A 23 -9.10 -1.49 3.32
CA SER A 23 -8.54 -2.51 4.21
C SER A 23 -9.10 -2.48 5.63
N GLY A 24 -9.88 -1.45 5.98
CA GLY A 24 -10.37 -1.24 7.35
C GLY A 24 -9.26 -0.87 8.35
N HIS A 25 -8.06 -0.52 7.87
CA HIS A 25 -6.93 -0.11 8.71
C HIS A 25 -6.81 1.41 8.74
N THR A 26 -6.33 1.94 9.86
CA THR A 26 -5.89 3.34 9.92
C THR A 26 -4.65 3.54 9.07
N GLU A 27 -4.47 4.75 8.53
CA GLU A 27 -3.24 5.11 7.83
C GLU A 27 -1.99 4.91 8.70
N GLU A 28 -2.10 5.11 10.01
CA GLU A 28 -1.01 4.92 10.96
C GLU A 28 -0.56 3.45 11.04
N MET A 29 -1.50 2.50 11.13
CA MET A 29 -1.17 1.07 11.10
C MET A 29 -0.51 0.67 9.77
N LEU A 30 -1.00 1.20 8.65
CA LEU A 30 -0.40 0.93 7.34
C LEU A 30 1.01 1.52 7.23
N ARG A 31 1.26 2.72 7.79
CA ARG A 31 2.61 3.30 7.86
C ARG A 31 3.53 2.46 8.73
N TYR A 32 3.02 1.92 9.84
CA TYR A 32 3.78 0.99 10.67
C TYR A 32 4.18 -0.25 9.87
N TYR A 33 3.27 -0.88 9.13
CA TYR A 33 3.58 -2.03 8.27
C TYR A 33 4.60 -1.71 7.17
N CYS A 34 4.53 -0.52 6.55
CA CYS A 34 5.58 -0.06 5.63
C CYS A 34 6.95 -0.02 6.31
N ARG A 35 7.04 0.52 7.54
CA ARG A 35 8.29 0.59 8.31
C ARG A 35 8.82 -0.78 8.73
N GLN A 36 7.92 -1.73 8.97
CA GLN A 36 8.25 -3.13 9.28
C GLN A 36 8.63 -3.95 8.02
N GLY A 37 8.68 -3.34 6.84
CA GLY A 37 9.02 -4.02 5.58
C GLY A 37 7.94 -4.99 5.09
N LYS A 38 6.70 -4.88 5.59
CA LYS A 38 5.57 -5.74 5.17
C LYS A 38 5.02 -5.35 3.80
N PHE A 39 5.30 -4.14 3.34
CA PHE A 39 4.90 -3.64 2.04
C PHE A 39 6.11 -3.21 1.23
N LYS A 40 6.04 -3.46 -0.09
CA LYS A 40 6.85 -2.70 -1.02
C LYS A 40 6.15 -1.37 -1.23
N TYR A 41 6.86 -0.27 -1.04
CA TYR A 41 6.30 1.08 -1.21
C TYR A 41 7.33 2.07 -1.73
N GLU A 42 6.83 3.14 -2.35
CA GLU A 42 7.57 4.36 -2.65
C GLU A 42 7.01 5.51 -1.82
N LYS A 43 7.88 6.45 -1.43
CA LYS A 43 7.47 7.67 -0.72
C LYS A 43 7.81 8.88 -1.57
N ILE A 44 6.78 9.55 -2.08
CA ILE A 44 6.91 10.73 -2.94
C ILE A 44 6.17 11.87 -2.27
N GLU A 45 6.86 12.98 -2.01
CA GLU A 45 6.29 14.18 -1.38
C GLU A 45 5.50 13.90 -0.08
N GLY A 46 5.96 12.93 0.72
CA GLY A 46 5.30 12.56 1.98
C GLY A 46 4.14 11.56 1.82
N VAL A 47 3.70 11.30 0.59
CA VAL A 47 2.66 10.33 0.29
C VAL A 47 3.28 8.94 0.09
N TYR A 48 2.64 7.93 0.68
CA TYR A 48 3.04 6.53 0.56
C TYR A 48 2.25 5.88 -0.58
N TYR A 49 2.98 5.37 -1.57
CA TYR A 49 2.47 4.59 -2.71
C TYR A 49 2.84 3.13 -2.49
N ILE A 50 1.85 2.30 -2.17
CA ILE A 50 2.06 0.89 -1.83
C ILE A 50 1.80 0.05 -3.07
N TYR A 51 2.75 -0.81 -3.43
CA TYR A 51 2.61 -1.68 -4.60
C TYR A 51 1.53 -2.73 -4.38
N LYS A 52 0.57 -2.80 -5.30
CA LYS A 52 -0.57 -3.74 -5.26
C LYS A 52 -0.13 -5.19 -5.12
N SER A 53 1.01 -5.57 -5.71
CA SER A 53 1.59 -6.91 -5.61
C SER A 53 1.93 -7.33 -4.18
N SER A 54 2.25 -6.38 -3.29
CA SER A 54 2.54 -6.66 -1.87
C SER A 54 1.30 -6.65 -0.97
N ILE A 55 0.15 -6.22 -1.50
CA ILE A 55 -1.11 -6.10 -0.74
C ILE A 55 -1.90 -7.41 -0.76
N ALA A 56 -1.76 -8.22 -1.81
CA ALA A 56 -2.54 -9.45 -1.98
C ALA A 56 -2.39 -10.45 -0.82
N GLN A 57 -1.18 -10.59 -0.28
CA GLN A 57 -0.93 -11.46 0.87
C GLN A 57 -1.62 -10.93 2.13
N LEU A 58 -1.60 -9.62 2.32
CA LEU A 58 -2.23 -8.96 3.46
C LEU A 58 -3.75 -9.12 3.43
N ILE A 59 -4.39 -8.93 2.27
CA ILE A 59 -5.85 -9.13 2.10
C ILE A 59 -6.22 -10.59 2.39
N LYS A 60 -5.42 -11.56 1.94
CA LYS A 60 -5.64 -12.99 2.22
C LYS A 60 -5.54 -13.28 3.72
N ASP A 61 -4.46 -12.85 4.37
CA ASP A 61 -4.25 -13.05 5.81
C ASP A 61 -5.37 -12.41 6.66
N PHE A 62 -6.06 -11.39 6.14
CA PHE A 62 -7.21 -10.76 6.80
C PHE A 62 -8.54 -11.44 6.54
N ALA A 63 -8.79 -11.89 5.30
CA ALA A 63 -9.99 -12.66 4.98
C ALA A 63 -10.07 -13.94 5.84
N GLU A 64 -8.93 -14.55 6.15
CA GLU A 64 -8.85 -15.76 6.97
C GLU A 64 -8.99 -15.51 8.48
N LYS A 65 -8.71 -14.31 8.98
CA LYS A 65 -8.84 -13.97 10.42
C LYS A 65 -10.24 -13.49 10.84
N GLN A 66 -11.16 -13.35 9.89
CA GLN A 66 -12.55 -12.95 10.12
C GLN A 66 -13.54 -14.14 10.04
N LEU A 67 -13.04 -15.36 9.86
CA LEU A 67 -13.78 -16.64 9.92
C LEU A 67 -13.44 -17.39 11.21
#